data_AF-K1TYX2-F1
#
_entry.id   AF-K1TYX2-F1
#
_cell.length_a   1.000
_cell.length_b   1.000
_cell.length_c   1.000
_cell.angle_alpha   90.00
_cell.angle_beta   90.00
_cell.angle_gamma   90.00
#
_symmetry.space_group_name_H-M   'P 1'
#
loop_
_entity.id
_entity.type
_entity.pdbx_description
1 polymer ?
#
loop_
_entity_poly.entity_id
_entity_poly.type
_entity_poly.pdbx_seq_one_letter_code
_entity_poly.pdbx_strand_id
1 'polypeptide(L)'
;KSASNEFTVANQWTFIENSEKRPDVILFVNGLPLVIVELKSPSREETDASAAYRQLRNYMYEIPSMFIYNAVCVMSDLTTSKAGTITSGEDRFMEWKTTDGSYENTQHASFDTFFVGLFEKTRFLDIVKNFICFNVDGQNTFKILAGYHQYFAVKKAIESTKHATVTDGKGGVFWHTQGSGKSLSMVFYAHYLQEALESPTIVVITDRNDLDDQLYGQFARCKDFLRQTPQHAESRKNLKELLANRQANGIIFTTMQKFEESNEALSERRNIIVMADEAHRGQ
;
A
#
# COMPACT_ATOMS: atom_id res chain seq x y z
N LYS A 1 -7.35 -19.84 -2.01
CA LYS A 1 -7.70 -20.47 -3.32
C LYS A 1 -7.62 -19.39 -4.41
N SER A 2 -6.59 -19.35 -5.27
CA SER A 2 -6.43 -18.34 -6.34
C SER A 2 -6.57 -18.92 -7.75
N ALA A 3 -7.29 -20.02 -7.92
CA ALA A 3 -7.28 -20.81 -9.15
C ALA A 3 -8.40 -20.47 -10.16
N SER A 4 -9.04 -19.30 -10.10
CA SER A 4 -10.15 -18.97 -11.01
C SER A 4 -10.09 -17.59 -11.67
N ASN A 5 -8.98 -16.86 -11.56
CA ASN A 5 -8.85 -15.57 -12.25
C ASN A 5 -8.29 -15.79 -13.67
N GLU A 6 -8.97 -15.26 -14.66
CA GLU A 6 -8.53 -15.20 -16.06
C GLU A 6 -7.73 -13.92 -16.30
N PHE A 7 -6.62 -14.02 -17.02
CA PHE A 7 -5.74 -12.90 -17.35
C PHE A 7 -5.63 -12.78 -18.86
N THR A 8 -6.00 -11.62 -19.40
CA THR A 8 -5.98 -11.35 -20.84
C THR A 8 -5.20 -10.08 -21.12
N VAL A 9 -4.35 -10.12 -22.14
CA VAL A 9 -3.60 -8.95 -22.61
C VAL A 9 -4.14 -8.55 -23.97
N ALA A 10 -4.53 -7.30 -24.12
CA ALA A 10 -4.89 -6.73 -25.40
C ALA A 10 -3.88 -5.66 -25.79
N ASN A 11 -3.44 -5.70 -27.05
CA ASN A 11 -2.56 -4.71 -27.62
C ASN A 11 -3.37 -3.81 -28.54
N GLN A 12 -3.12 -2.50 -28.50
CA GLN A 12 -3.65 -1.55 -29.48
C GLN A 12 -5.19 -1.63 -29.61
N TRP A 13 -5.89 -1.80 -28.48
CA TRP A 13 -7.35 -1.90 -28.45
C TRP A 13 -7.96 -0.52 -28.67
N THR A 14 -8.67 -0.32 -29.79
CA THR A 14 -9.44 0.91 -30.03
C THR A 14 -10.66 0.96 -29.13
N PHE A 15 -10.79 2.04 -28.37
CA PHE A 15 -11.94 2.34 -27.53
C PHE A 15 -12.51 3.71 -27.92
N ILE A 16 -13.83 3.80 -28.01
CA ILE A 16 -14.54 5.00 -28.46
C ILE A 16 -15.50 5.42 -27.36
N GLU A 17 -15.31 6.63 -26.85
CA GLU A 17 -16.21 7.28 -25.90
C GLU A 17 -16.38 8.76 -26.28
N ASN A 18 -15.64 9.68 -25.66
CA ASN A 18 -15.66 11.10 -26.07
C ASN A 18 -14.83 11.33 -27.34
N SER A 19 -13.77 10.55 -27.51
CA SER A 19 -13.03 10.41 -28.76
C SER A 19 -12.50 8.99 -28.95
N GLU A 20 -12.01 8.70 -30.15
CA GLU A 20 -11.33 7.44 -30.43
C GLU A 20 -9.92 7.47 -29.85
N LYS A 21 -9.64 6.56 -28.90
CA LYS A 21 -8.32 6.36 -28.31
C LYS A 21 -7.91 4.91 -28.42
N ARG A 22 -6.60 4.68 -28.38
CA ARG A 22 -6.00 3.35 -28.50
C ARG A 22 -4.81 3.24 -27.55
N PRO A 23 -5.02 2.81 -26.30
CA PRO A 23 -3.93 2.50 -25.39
C PRO A 23 -3.04 1.38 -25.94
N ASP A 24 -1.74 1.45 -25.63
CA ASP A 24 -0.79 0.50 -26.21
C ASP A 24 -1.01 -0.93 -25.72
N VAL A 25 -1.16 -1.11 -24.41
CA VAL A 25 -1.45 -2.41 -23.79
C VAL A 25 -2.49 -2.25 -22.68
N ILE A 26 -3.46 -3.16 -22.63
CA ILE A 26 -4.45 -3.26 -21.56
C ILE A 26 -4.36 -4.66 -20.96
N LEU A 27 -4.24 -4.75 -19.63
CA LEU A 27 -4.30 -6.02 -18.91
C LEU A 27 -5.67 -6.15 -18.23
N PHE A 28 -6.36 -7.24 -18.58
CA PHE A 28 -7.64 -7.60 -18.01
C PHE A 28 -7.49 -8.70 -16.97
N VAL A 29 -8.25 -8.59 -15.89
CA VAL A 29 -8.48 -9.69 -14.94
C VAL A 29 -9.99 -9.95 -14.88
N ASN A 30 -10.42 -11.16 -15.26
CA ASN A 30 -11.84 -11.53 -15.39
C ASN A 30 -12.65 -10.53 -16.24
N GLY A 31 -12.05 -10.03 -17.32
CA GLY A 31 -12.68 -9.04 -18.20
C GLY A 31 -12.68 -7.60 -17.70
N LEU A 32 -12.15 -7.31 -16.50
CA LEU A 32 -12.01 -5.93 -15.99
C LEU A 32 -10.67 -5.31 -16.42
N PRO A 33 -10.63 -4.12 -17.04
CA PRO A 33 -9.40 -3.46 -17.49
C PRO A 33 -8.62 -2.87 -16.30
N LEU A 34 -7.89 -3.73 -15.58
CA LEU A 34 -7.20 -3.32 -14.35
C LEU A 34 -5.90 -2.55 -14.62
N VAL A 35 -5.28 -2.71 -15.79
CA VAL A 35 -4.01 -2.04 -16.10
C VAL A 35 -4.07 -1.44 -17.48
N ILE A 36 -3.63 -0.18 -17.58
CA ILE A 36 -3.45 0.51 -18.85
C ILE A 36 -1.97 0.92 -18.92
N VAL A 37 -1.31 0.54 -20.00
CA VAL A 37 0.10 0.79 -20.25
C VAL A 37 0.25 1.65 -21.48
N GLU A 38 1.08 2.69 -21.35
CA GLU A 38 1.46 3.55 -22.45
C GLU A 38 2.98 3.50 -22.63
N LEU A 39 3.40 3.22 -23.87
CA LEU A 39 4.79 3.02 -24.28
C LEU A 39 5.25 4.17 -25.18
N LYS A 40 6.52 4.54 -25.06
CA LYS A 40 7.19 5.51 -25.93
C LYS A 40 8.47 4.91 -26.50
N SER A 41 8.85 5.37 -27.69
CA SER A 41 10.09 4.91 -28.31
C SER A 41 11.29 5.57 -27.62
N PRO A 42 12.34 4.81 -27.24
CA PRO A 42 13.58 5.38 -26.72
C PRO A 42 14.36 6.19 -27.78
N SER A 43 13.99 6.08 -29.07
CA SER A 43 14.69 6.70 -30.20
C SER A 43 14.21 8.11 -30.54
N ARG A 44 13.24 8.66 -29.80
CA ARG A 44 12.72 10.02 -30.03
C ARG A 44 13.28 10.95 -28.97
N GLU A 45 14.24 11.80 -29.36
CA GLU A 45 14.92 12.77 -28.48
C GLU A 45 13.96 13.73 -27.74
N GLU A 46 12.71 13.88 -28.18
CA GLU A 46 11.71 14.79 -27.59
C GLU A 46 10.58 14.12 -26.77
N THR A 47 10.51 12.78 -26.70
CA THR A 47 9.45 12.10 -25.92
C THR A 47 10.03 11.32 -24.76
N ASP A 48 10.16 11.99 -23.62
CA ASP A 48 10.45 11.36 -22.32
C ASP A 48 9.25 10.56 -21.78
N ALA A 49 9.46 9.80 -20.70
CA ALA A 49 8.39 9.12 -19.97
C ALA A 49 7.22 10.05 -19.58
N SER A 50 7.45 11.36 -19.47
CA SER A 50 6.40 12.36 -19.22
C SER A 50 5.39 12.46 -20.37
N ALA A 51 5.78 12.15 -21.62
CA ALA A 51 4.85 12.06 -22.74
C ALA A 51 3.83 10.92 -22.55
N ALA A 52 4.26 9.76 -22.05
CA ALA A 52 3.36 8.66 -21.71
C ALA A 52 2.43 9.04 -20.54
N TYR A 53 2.93 9.73 -19.52
CA TYR A 53 2.09 10.26 -18.45
C TYR A 53 1.01 11.22 -18.97
N ARG A 54 1.38 12.21 -19.79
CA ARG A 54 0.43 13.16 -20.40
C ARG A 54 -0.64 12.43 -21.22
N GLN A 55 -0.26 11.38 -21.94
CA GLN A 55 -1.20 10.59 -22.74
C GLN A 55 -2.16 9.77 -21.87
N LEU A 56 -1.69 9.16 -20.78
CA LEU A 56 -2.56 8.53 -19.78
C LEU A 56 -3.56 9.54 -19.19
N ARG A 57 -3.10 10.74 -18.84
CA ARG A 57 -3.98 11.82 -18.35
C ARG A 57 -5.03 12.20 -19.39
N ASN A 58 -4.66 12.31 -20.66
CA ASN A 58 -5.61 12.57 -21.73
C ASN A 58 -6.64 11.44 -21.88
N TYR A 59 -6.23 10.18 -21.79
CA TYR A 59 -7.18 9.06 -21.81
C TYR A 59 -8.21 9.12 -20.67
N MET A 60 -7.82 9.58 -19.48
CA MET A 60 -8.77 9.71 -18.36
C MET A 60 -9.89 10.73 -18.64
N TYR A 61 -9.65 11.71 -19.52
CA TYR A 61 -10.68 12.67 -19.95
C TYR A 61 -11.48 12.18 -21.16
N GLU A 62 -10.81 11.46 -22.07
CA GLU A 62 -11.35 11.12 -23.39
C GLU A 62 -12.09 9.77 -23.41
N ILE A 63 -11.65 8.84 -22.58
CA ILE A 63 -12.23 7.50 -22.41
C ILE A 63 -12.40 7.15 -20.92
N PRO A 64 -13.08 7.99 -20.11
CA PRO A 64 -13.16 7.84 -18.65
C PRO A 64 -13.73 6.49 -18.19
N SER A 65 -14.64 5.87 -18.96
CA SER A 65 -15.23 4.57 -18.61
C SER A 65 -14.20 3.44 -18.51
N MET A 66 -13.10 3.54 -19.27
CA MET A 66 -11.98 2.59 -19.21
C MET A 66 -11.26 2.61 -17.84
N PHE A 67 -11.38 3.72 -17.09
CA PHE A 67 -10.67 3.93 -15.83
C PHE A 67 -11.51 3.64 -14.59
N ILE A 68 -12.78 3.25 -14.73
CA ILE A 68 -13.67 2.93 -13.59
C ILE A 68 -13.09 1.79 -12.73
N TYR A 69 -12.59 0.73 -13.38
CA TYR A 69 -11.98 -0.42 -12.70
C TYR A 69 -10.45 -0.38 -12.71
N ASN A 70 -9.83 0.62 -13.33
CA ASN A 70 -8.38 0.68 -13.47
C ASN A 70 -7.72 0.65 -12.10
N ALA A 71 -6.84 -0.32 -11.88
CA ALA A 71 -6.03 -0.45 -10.68
C ALA A 71 -4.70 0.31 -10.81
N VAL A 72 -4.04 0.15 -11.96
CA VAL A 72 -2.67 0.64 -12.19
C VAL A 72 -2.57 1.29 -13.57
N CYS A 73 -1.88 2.42 -13.64
CA CYS A 73 -1.42 3.02 -14.88
C CYS A 73 0.09 2.85 -15.01
N VAL A 74 0.58 2.47 -16.17
CA VAL A 74 2.02 2.28 -16.43
C VAL A 74 2.47 3.20 -17.55
N MET A 75 3.59 3.87 -17.32
CA MET A 75 4.31 4.62 -18.35
C MET A 75 5.69 4.00 -18.55
N SER A 76 6.11 3.84 -19.80
CA SER A 76 7.44 3.32 -20.13
C SER A 76 7.98 3.89 -21.43
N ASP A 77 9.30 4.13 -21.48
CA ASP A 77 10.05 4.44 -22.70
C ASP A 77 11.10 3.35 -23.02
N LEU A 78 10.88 2.13 -22.50
CA LEU A 78 11.83 0.99 -22.44
C LEU A 78 13.04 1.18 -21.52
N THR A 79 13.49 2.42 -21.29
CA THR A 79 14.62 2.71 -20.39
C THR A 79 14.15 2.86 -18.95
N THR A 80 13.05 3.58 -18.75
CA THR A 80 12.42 3.84 -17.48
C THR A 80 10.98 3.36 -17.53
N SER A 81 10.58 2.50 -16.59
CA SER A 81 9.20 2.04 -16.43
C SER A 81 8.71 2.40 -15.04
N LYS A 82 7.54 3.05 -14.96
CA LYS A 82 6.96 3.48 -13.69
C LYS A 82 5.46 3.18 -13.65
N ALA A 83 4.97 2.87 -12.45
CA ALA A 83 3.55 2.64 -12.18
C ALA A 83 3.00 3.70 -11.24
N GLY A 84 1.76 4.10 -11.48
CA GLY A 84 0.96 4.98 -10.63
C GLY A 84 -0.51 4.65 -10.73
N THR A 85 -1.36 5.58 -10.30
CA THR A 85 -2.81 5.43 -10.31
C THR A 85 -3.46 6.63 -11.00
N ILE A 86 -4.77 6.56 -11.21
CA ILE A 86 -5.56 7.63 -11.84
C ILE A 86 -5.52 8.97 -11.09
N THR A 87 -5.18 8.97 -9.79
CA THR A 87 -5.04 10.19 -8.97
C THR A 87 -3.59 10.60 -8.72
N SER A 88 -2.62 9.82 -9.20
CA SER A 88 -1.20 10.09 -8.97
C SER A 88 -0.71 11.24 -9.85
N GLY A 89 0.01 12.18 -9.25
CA GLY A 89 0.92 13.06 -9.98
C GLY A 89 2.07 12.25 -10.60
N GLU A 90 2.73 12.80 -11.61
CA GLU A 90 3.84 12.13 -12.29
C GLU A 90 5.00 11.78 -11.35
N ASP A 91 5.27 12.66 -10.38
CA ASP A 91 6.27 12.49 -9.31
C ASP A 91 5.97 11.29 -8.39
N ARG A 92 4.71 10.82 -8.41
CA ARG A 92 4.24 9.67 -7.62
C ARG A 92 4.21 8.37 -8.42
N PHE A 93 4.54 8.39 -9.71
CA PHE A 93 4.79 7.18 -10.49
C PHE A 93 6.16 6.61 -10.09
N MET A 94 6.17 5.36 -9.63
CA MET A 94 7.37 4.72 -9.08
C MET A 94 7.83 3.55 -9.94
N GLU A 95 9.15 3.39 -10.03
CA GLU A 95 9.75 2.17 -10.55
C GLU A 95 9.49 0.98 -9.62
N TRP A 96 9.49 -0.22 -10.21
CA TRP A 96 9.46 -1.49 -9.51
C TRP A 96 10.80 -2.21 -9.73
N LYS A 97 11.62 -2.32 -8.68
CA LYS A 97 13.07 -2.60 -8.85
C LYS A 97 13.52 -4.03 -8.55
N THR A 98 12.60 -4.95 -8.24
CA THR A 98 12.96 -6.32 -7.85
C THR A 98 11.81 -7.30 -8.06
N THR A 99 12.12 -8.55 -8.34
CA THR A 99 11.12 -9.63 -8.53
C THR A 99 10.90 -10.45 -7.26
N ASP A 100 11.79 -10.36 -6.27
CA ASP A 100 11.80 -11.20 -5.06
C ASP A 100 11.94 -10.40 -3.76
N GLY A 101 12.19 -9.10 -3.84
CA GLY A 101 12.43 -8.25 -2.66
C GLY A 101 13.87 -8.28 -2.17
N SER A 102 14.81 -8.80 -2.97
CA SER A 102 16.25 -8.62 -2.80
C SER A 102 16.65 -7.20 -3.23
N TYR A 103 17.53 -6.59 -2.43
CA TYR A 103 18.07 -5.24 -2.66
C TYR A 103 19.44 -5.27 -3.34
N GLU A 104 20.01 -6.45 -3.61
CA GLU A 104 21.37 -6.60 -4.14
C GLU A 104 21.51 -6.03 -5.56
N ASN A 105 20.45 -6.06 -6.37
CA ASN A 105 20.43 -5.60 -7.77
C ASN A 105 19.43 -4.47 -8.05
N THR A 106 19.10 -3.63 -7.07
CA THR A 106 18.07 -2.56 -7.25
C THR A 106 18.60 -1.26 -7.84
N GLN A 107 19.88 -1.18 -8.23
CA GLN A 107 20.47 0.05 -8.79
C GLN A 107 19.80 0.45 -10.12
N HIS A 108 19.36 -0.51 -10.92
CA HIS A 108 18.60 -0.26 -12.14
C HIS A 108 17.45 -1.27 -12.26
N ALA A 109 16.21 -0.78 -12.32
CA ALA A 109 15.08 -1.62 -12.72
C ALA A 109 15.11 -1.77 -14.24
N SER A 110 15.47 -2.95 -14.73
CA SER A 110 15.27 -3.25 -16.14
C SER A 110 13.78 -3.23 -16.49
N PHE A 111 13.46 -3.05 -17.77
CA PHE A 111 12.10 -3.20 -18.28
C PHE A 111 11.46 -4.53 -17.81
N ASP A 112 12.18 -5.64 -17.95
CA ASP A 112 11.72 -6.96 -17.52
C ASP A 112 11.51 -7.04 -16.00
N THR A 113 12.44 -6.49 -15.21
CA THR A 113 12.33 -6.43 -13.75
C THR A 113 11.05 -5.72 -13.32
N PHE A 114 10.69 -4.62 -13.99
CA PHE A 114 9.48 -3.88 -13.69
C PHE A 114 8.23 -4.71 -13.94
N PHE A 115 8.08 -5.28 -15.15
CA PHE A 115 6.87 -6.00 -15.53
C PHE A 115 6.74 -7.35 -14.81
N VAL A 116 7.81 -8.14 -14.74
CA VAL A 116 7.82 -9.41 -13.99
C VAL A 116 7.66 -9.15 -12.49
N GLY A 117 8.26 -8.08 -12.00
CA GLY A 117 8.20 -7.69 -10.60
C GLY A 117 6.80 -7.27 -10.18
N LEU A 118 6.08 -6.46 -10.97
CA LEU A 118 4.76 -5.96 -10.62
C LEU A 118 3.61 -6.88 -11.04
N PHE A 119 3.72 -7.57 -12.19
CA PHE A 119 2.61 -8.28 -12.84
C PHE A 119 2.70 -9.81 -12.82
N GLU A 120 3.56 -10.40 -11.96
CA GLU A 120 3.37 -11.82 -11.61
C GLU A 120 1.94 -12.02 -11.09
N LYS A 121 1.21 -13.00 -11.64
CA LYS A 121 -0.25 -13.11 -11.47
C LYS A 121 -0.68 -13.12 -10.01
N THR A 122 0.00 -13.88 -9.16
CA THR A 122 -0.35 -14.01 -7.73
C THR A 122 -0.07 -12.71 -6.99
N ARG A 123 1.09 -12.11 -7.23
CA ARG A 123 1.49 -10.82 -6.66
C ARG A 123 0.58 -9.70 -7.11
N PHE A 124 0.22 -9.62 -8.38
CA PHE A 124 -0.65 -8.55 -8.88
C PHE A 124 -2.02 -8.58 -8.19
N LEU A 125 -2.59 -9.79 -8.01
CA LEU A 125 -3.82 -9.95 -7.24
C LEU A 125 -3.65 -9.55 -5.76
N ASP A 126 -2.52 -9.91 -5.15
CA ASP A 126 -2.17 -9.49 -3.78
C ASP A 126 -2.03 -7.97 -3.68
N ILE A 127 -1.43 -7.32 -4.69
CA ILE A 127 -1.27 -5.86 -4.76
C ILE A 127 -2.63 -5.18 -4.87
N VAL A 128 -3.48 -5.61 -5.81
CA VAL A 128 -4.82 -5.05 -6.00
C VAL A 128 -5.66 -5.17 -4.72
N LYS A 129 -5.55 -6.30 -4.01
CA LYS A 129 -6.30 -6.56 -2.79
C LYS A 129 -5.76 -5.79 -1.57
N ASN A 130 -4.44 -5.81 -1.38
CA ASN A 130 -3.83 -5.49 -0.09
C ASN A 130 -2.86 -4.28 -0.13
N PHE A 131 -2.55 -3.74 -1.32
CA PHE A 131 -1.54 -2.69 -1.49
C PHE A 131 -1.99 -1.54 -2.40
N ILE A 132 -3.30 -1.44 -2.62
CA ILE A 132 -3.95 -0.26 -3.18
C ILE A 132 -4.97 0.24 -2.16
N CYS A 133 -4.76 1.44 -1.63
CA CYS A 133 -5.69 2.06 -0.69
C CYS A 133 -6.24 3.37 -1.22
N PHE A 134 -7.35 3.82 -0.64
CA PHE A 134 -7.93 5.13 -0.87
C PHE A 134 -7.72 5.98 0.37
N ASN A 135 -7.10 7.15 0.18
CA ASN A 135 -6.81 8.13 1.21
C ASN A 135 -7.78 9.30 1.01
N VAL A 136 -8.77 9.40 1.89
CA VAL A 136 -9.85 10.40 1.81
C VAL A 136 -9.47 11.60 2.66
N ASP A 137 -9.25 12.75 2.02
CA ASP A 137 -8.90 14.01 2.67
C ASP A 137 -9.95 15.09 2.34
N GLY A 138 -10.90 15.28 3.25
CA GLY A 138 -12.05 16.13 3.04
C GLY A 138 -12.90 15.66 1.85
N GLN A 139 -12.97 16.48 0.80
CA GLN A 139 -13.68 16.15 -0.45
C GLN A 139 -12.80 15.43 -1.47
N ASN A 140 -11.49 15.36 -1.24
CA ASN A 140 -10.55 14.73 -2.16
C ASN A 140 -10.34 13.27 -1.78
N THR A 141 -10.22 12.40 -2.77
CA THR A 141 -9.85 10.99 -2.58
C THR A 141 -8.65 10.67 -3.44
N PHE A 142 -7.58 10.19 -2.81
CA PHE A 142 -6.35 9.78 -3.48
C PHE A 142 -6.24 8.26 -3.46
N LYS A 143 -6.24 7.65 -4.65
CA LYS A 143 -5.85 6.26 -4.82
C LYS A 143 -4.32 6.16 -4.70
N ILE A 144 -3.84 5.26 -3.86
CA ILE A 144 -2.42 5.09 -3.55
C ILE A 144 -2.04 3.65 -3.88
N LEU A 145 -1.04 3.49 -4.74
CA LEU A 145 -0.37 2.23 -5.00
C LEU A 145 0.91 2.15 -4.15
N ALA A 146 1.10 1.06 -3.43
CA ALA A 146 2.31 0.84 -2.66
C ALA A 146 3.56 0.73 -3.56
N GLY A 147 4.69 1.25 -3.09
CA GLY A 147 5.99 1.01 -3.71
C GLY A 147 6.47 -0.43 -3.47
N TYR A 148 7.36 -0.92 -4.35
CA TYR A 148 7.89 -2.28 -4.25
C TYR A 148 8.53 -2.55 -2.88
N HIS A 149 9.25 -1.57 -2.31
CA HIS A 149 9.87 -1.70 -0.99
C HIS A 149 8.84 -1.85 0.12
N GLN A 150 7.70 -1.16 0.02
CA GLN A 150 6.60 -1.30 0.98
C GLN A 150 5.95 -2.68 0.85
N TYR A 151 5.67 -3.13 -0.38
CA TYR A 151 5.11 -4.46 -0.63
C TYR A 151 5.96 -5.55 0.00
N PHE A 152 7.24 -5.65 -0.38
CA PHE A 152 8.10 -6.74 0.09
C PHE A 152 8.39 -6.66 1.59
N ALA A 153 8.60 -5.47 2.15
CA ALA A 153 8.90 -5.32 3.56
C ALA A 153 7.67 -5.61 4.44
N VAL A 154 6.46 -5.22 4.04
CA VAL A 154 5.21 -5.60 4.73
C VAL A 154 5.01 -7.12 4.69
N LYS A 155 5.26 -7.77 3.54
CA LYS A 155 5.16 -9.25 3.46
C LYS A 155 6.13 -9.93 4.42
N LYS A 156 7.38 -9.47 4.52
CA LYS A 156 8.36 -9.97 5.50
C LYS A 156 7.90 -9.73 6.93
N ALA A 157 7.34 -8.55 7.23
CA ALA A 157 6.82 -8.22 8.56
C ALA A 157 5.63 -9.10 8.98
N ILE A 158 4.74 -9.46 8.03
CA ILE A 158 3.63 -10.38 8.28
C ILE A 158 4.14 -11.76 8.68
N GLU A 159 5.10 -12.32 7.95
CA GLU A 159 5.66 -13.65 8.28
C GLU A 159 6.42 -13.62 9.61
N SER A 160 7.18 -12.56 9.88
CA SER A 160 7.83 -12.35 11.18
C SER A 160 6.82 -12.31 12.32
N THR A 161 5.67 -11.66 12.12
CA THR A 161 4.63 -11.53 13.14
C THR A 161 3.86 -12.82 13.35
N LYS A 162 3.58 -13.58 12.29
CA LYS A 162 3.05 -14.95 12.42
C LYS A 162 3.98 -15.87 13.21
N HIS A 163 5.29 -15.71 13.04
CA HIS A 163 6.25 -16.45 13.85
C HIS A 163 6.21 -15.99 15.31
N ALA A 164 6.20 -14.67 15.55
CA ALA A 164 6.17 -14.07 16.88
C ALA A 164 4.94 -14.51 17.70
N THR A 165 3.77 -14.71 17.08
CA THR A 165 2.55 -15.13 17.79
C THR A 165 2.70 -16.51 18.45
N VAL A 166 3.56 -17.38 17.92
CA VAL A 166 3.83 -18.73 18.45
C VAL A 166 5.18 -18.86 19.18
N THR A 167 5.99 -17.80 19.24
CA THR A 167 7.29 -17.80 19.93
C THR A 167 7.35 -16.78 21.07
N ASP A 168 8.29 -15.84 21.06
CA ASP A 168 8.59 -14.90 22.14
C ASP A 168 7.83 -13.56 22.02
N GLY A 169 6.92 -13.44 21.06
CA GLY A 169 6.10 -12.25 20.84
C GLY A 169 6.82 -11.11 20.11
N LYS A 170 8.07 -11.27 19.68
CA LYS A 170 8.82 -10.19 19.01
C LYS A 170 8.66 -10.22 17.49
N GLY A 171 7.86 -9.29 16.97
CA GLY A 171 7.62 -9.13 15.52
C GLY A 171 8.82 -8.58 14.71
N GLY A 172 9.81 -7.96 15.37
CA GLY A 172 11.02 -7.45 14.74
C GLY A 172 11.03 -5.92 14.49
N VAL A 173 12.02 -5.46 13.71
CA VAL A 173 12.22 -4.03 13.41
C VAL A 173 11.96 -3.77 11.93
N PHE A 174 11.10 -2.80 11.66
CA PHE A 174 10.85 -2.31 10.30
C PHE A 174 11.63 -1.01 10.09
N TRP A 175 12.73 -1.08 9.32
CA TRP A 175 13.55 0.08 9.02
C TRP A 175 13.21 0.69 7.66
N HIS A 176 12.92 1.99 7.66
CA HIS A 176 12.70 2.85 6.51
C HIS A 176 13.65 4.05 6.51
N THR A 177 13.96 4.58 5.33
CA THR A 177 14.48 5.95 5.19
C THR A 177 13.37 6.98 5.37
N GLN A 178 13.69 8.18 5.83
CA GLN A 178 12.73 9.27 5.94
C GLN A 178 12.12 9.59 4.57
N GLY A 179 10.80 9.84 4.53
CA GLY A 179 10.08 10.12 3.28
C GLY A 179 9.72 8.89 2.43
N SER A 180 10.16 7.68 2.81
CA SER A 180 9.87 6.45 2.03
C SER A 180 8.44 5.91 2.18
N GLY A 181 7.57 6.60 2.92
CA GLY A 181 6.16 6.24 3.10
C GLY A 181 5.89 5.27 4.25
N LYS A 182 6.63 5.35 5.37
CA LYS A 182 6.48 4.48 6.55
C LYS A 182 5.03 4.37 7.05
N SER A 183 4.33 5.51 7.20
CA SER A 183 2.94 5.52 7.67
C SER A 183 2.00 4.73 6.75
N LEU A 184 2.23 4.75 5.44
CA LEU A 184 1.48 3.92 4.48
C LEU A 184 1.85 2.44 4.62
N SER A 185 3.12 2.11 4.84
CA SER A 185 3.53 0.74 5.14
C SER A 185 2.79 0.19 6.36
N MET A 186 2.61 1.02 7.41
CA MET A 186 1.85 0.64 8.61
C MET A 186 0.36 0.41 8.30
N VAL A 187 -0.25 1.23 7.43
CA VAL A 187 -1.63 1.03 6.96
C VAL A 187 -1.76 -0.29 6.19
N PHE A 188 -0.86 -0.57 5.24
CA PHE A 188 -0.89 -1.83 4.48
C PHE A 188 -0.67 -3.04 5.38
N TYR A 189 0.26 -2.93 6.33
CA TYR A 189 0.52 -3.98 7.31
C TYR A 189 -0.70 -4.23 8.21
N ALA A 190 -1.32 -3.18 8.75
CA ALA A 190 -2.53 -3.28 9.55
C ALA A 190 -3.71 -3.89 8.77
N HIS A 191 -3.87 -3.56 7.49
CA HIS A 191 -4.86 -4.19 6.62
C HIS A 191 -4.57 -5.69 6.41
N TYR A 192 -3.33 -6.03 6.05
CA TYR A 192 -2.91 -7.40 5.75
C TYR A 192 -3.05 -8.33 6.96
N LEU A 193 -2.76 -7.83 8.17
CA LEU A 193 -2.91 -8.58 9.42
C LEU A 193 -4.33 -9.10 9.66
N GLN A 194 -5.35 -8.45 9.11
CA GLN A 194 -6.74 -8.87 9.31
C GLN A 194 -7.01 -10.25 8.70
N GLU A 195 -6.48 -10.49 7.51
CA GLU A 195 -6.55 -11.82 6.88
C GLU A 195 -5.50 -12.77 7.46
N ALA A 196 -4.30 -12.26 7.76
CA ALA A 196 -3.19 -13.12 8.16
C ALA A 196 -3.30 -13.68 9.57
N LEU A 197 -3.98 -12.99 10.50
CA LEU A 197 -4.05 -13.32 11.93
C LEU A 197 -5.48 -13.18 12.51
N GLU A 198 -6.50 -13.45 11.70
CA GLU A 198 -7.91 -13.45 12.14
C GLU A 198 -8.33 -12.14 12.83
N SER A 199 -8.02 -11.00 12.20
CA SER A 199 -8.40 -9.68 12.69
C SER A 199 -7.88 -9.38 14.11
N PRO A 200 -6.56 -9.30 14.34
CA PRO A 200 -6.02 -8.94 15.65
C PRO A 200 -6.41 -7.51 16.03
N THR A 201 -6.37 -7.20 17.33
CA THR A 201 -6.39 -5.81 17.78
C THR A 201 -5.02 -5.18 17.55
N ILE A 202 -4.99 -3.96 17.04
CA ILE A 202 -3.75 -3.24 16.73
C ILE A 202 -3.64 -2.06 17.69
N VAL A 203 -2.49 -1.97 18.38
CA VAL A 203 -2.12 -0.81 19.20
C VAL A 203 -0.96 -0.10 18.52
N VAL A 204 -1.16 1.16 18.18
CA VAL A 204 -0.13 2.03 17.60
C VAL A 204 0.40 2.92 18.72
N ILE A 205 1.72 2.85 18.94
CA ILE A 205 2.41 3.61 19.98
C ILE A 205 3.32 4.65 19.32
N THR A 206 3.24 5.88 19.79
CA THR A 206 4.12 6.98 19.39
C THR A 206 4.73 7.66 20.62
N ASP A 207 5.90 8.27 20.49
CA ASP A 207 6.54 8.99 21.62
C ASP A 207 5.87 10.34 21.89
N ARG A 208 5.43 11.05 20.84
CA ARG A 208 4.87 12.41 20.92
C ARG A 208 3.45 12.50 20.36
N ASN A 209 2.63 13.38 20.97
CA ASN A 209 1.26 13.62 20.55
C ASN A 209 1.14 14.11 19.09
N ASP A 210 2.08 14.94 18.60
CA ASP A 210 2.03 15.45 17.23
C ASP A 210 2.30 14.36 16.19
N LEU A 211 3.18 13.41 16.49
CA LEU A 211 3.39 12.21 15.66
C LEU A 211 2.18 11.27 15.74
N ASP A 212 1.58 11.12 16.94
CA ASP A 212 0.34 10.38 17.15
C ASP A 212 -0.78 10.89 16.24
N ASP A 213 -1.02 12.20 16.26
CA ASP A 213 -2.08 12.86 15.48
C ASP A 213 -1.84 12.71 13.97
N GLN A 214 -0.59 12.82 13.52
CA GLN A 214 -0.24 12.63 12.10
C GLN A 214 -0.51 11.21 11.62
N LEU A 215 -0.06 10.22 12.39
CA LEU A 215 -0.22 8.81 12.05
C LEU A 215 -1.67 8.36 12.19
N TYR A 216 -2.37 8.81 13.24
CA TYR A 216 -3.80 8.63 13.40
C TYR A 216 -4.56 9.20 12.21
N GLY A 217 -4.25 10.43 11.81
CA GLY A 217 -4.83 11.06 10.63
C GLY A 217 -4.64 10.20 9.38
N GLN A 218 -3.45 9.61 9.17
CA GLN A 218 -3.21 8.73 8.05
C GLN A 218 -4.07 7.45 8.08
N PHE A 219 -4.25 6.84 9.25
CA PHE A 219 -5.14 5.69 9.40
C PHE A 219 -6.61 6.07 9.22
N ALA A 220 -7.04 7.21 9.78
CA ALA A 220 -8.41 7.70 9.68
C ALA A 220 -8.80 7.97 8.22
N ARG A 221 -7.91 8.57 7.43
CA ARG A 221 -8.12 8.78 5.99
C ARG A 221 -8.16 7.49 5.17
N CYS A 222 -7.65 6.38 5.72
CA CYS A 222 -7.68 5.05 5.10
C CYS A 222 -8.65 4.07 5.81
N LYS A 223 -9.59 4.57 6.63
CA LYS A 223 -10.48 3.73 7.45
C LYS A 223 -11.31 2.73 6.64
N ASP A 224 -11.73 3.08 5.41
CA ASP A 224 -12.55 2.20 4.57
C ASP A 224 -11.71 1.04 4.02
N PHE A 225 -10.46 1.32 3.65
CA PHE A 225 -9.48 0.30 3.31
C PHE A 225 -9.18 -0.59 4.52
N LEU A 226 -8.99 0.00 5.70
CA LEU A 226 -8.78 -0.73 6.96
C LEU A 226 -10.04 -1.43 7.49
N ARG A 227 -11.23 -1.12 6.97
CA ARG A 227 -12.55 -1.57 7.45
C ARG A 227 -12.80 -1.30 8.94
N GLN A 228 -12.07 -0.34 9.50
CA GLN A 228 -12.03 -0.05 10.92
C GLN A 228 -11.73 1.44 11.12
N THR A 229 -12.45 2.07 12.06
CA THR A 229 -12.18 3.45 12.47
C THR A 229 -11.15 3.43 13.61
N PRO A 230 -9.99 4.09 13.48
CA PRO A 230 -9.03 4.18 14.58
C PRO A 230 -9.59 5.00 15.75
N GLN A 231 -9.07 4.76 16.95
CA GLN A 231 -9.48 5.46 18.18
C GLN A 231 -8.23 5.89 18.97
N HIS A 232 -8.22 7.09 19.55
CA HIS A 232 -7.20 7.45 20.52
C HIS A 232 -7.58 6.92 21.90
N ALA A 233 -6.59 6.42 22.63
CA ALA A 233 -6.68 6.22 24.07
C ALA A 233 -6.49 7.55 24.79
N GLU A 234 -7.47 7.92 25.62
CA GLU A 234 -7.44 9.17 26.38
C GLU A 234 -6.53 9.07 27.62
N SER A 235 -6.39 7.85 28.18
CA SER A 235 -5.59 7.53 29.36
C SER A 235 -5.23 6.05 29.38
N ARG A 236 -4.32 5.63 30.27
CA ARG A 236 -4.04 4.19 30.50
C ARG A 236 -5.30 3.41 30.86
N LYS A 237 -6.15 3.96 31.73
CA LYS A 237 -7.41 3.33 32.14
C LYS A 237 -8.31 3.09 30.93
N ASN A 238 -8.47 4.11 30.09
CA ASN A 238 -9.24 4.01 28.85
C ASN A 238 -8.62 3.00 27.87
N LEU A 239 -7.29 2.93 27.72
CA LEU A 239 -6.62 1.90 26.93
C LEU A 239 -6.95 0.48 27.42
N LYS A 240 -6.89 0.24 28.74
CA LYS A 240 -7.24 -1.06 29.34
C LYS A 240 -8.70 -1.42 29.06
N GLU A 241 -9.62 -0.46 29.18
CA GLU A 241 -11.05 -0.65 28.85
C GLU A 241 -11.26 -0.95 27.35
N LEU A 242 -10.60 -0.21 26.45
CA LEU A 242 -10.67 -0.42 25.00
C LEU A 242 -10.19 -1.81 24.58
N LEU A 243 -9.16 -2.34 25.26
CA LEU A 243 -8.63 -3.68 25.02
C LEU A 243 -9.52 -4.78 25.61
N ALA A 244 -10.05 -4.58 26.82
CA ALA A 244 -10.92 -5.54 27.51
C ALA A 244 -12.28 -5.70 26.82
N ASN A 245 -12.84 -4.62 26.27
CA ASN A 245 -14.15 -4.61 25.63
C ASN A 245 -14.15 -5.23 24.22
N ARG A 246 -13.04 -5.83 23.78
CA ARG A 246 -12.89 -6.42 22.45
C ARG A 246 -12.26 -7.80 22.54
N GLN A 247 -12.63 -8.67 21.62
CA GLN A 247 -12.02 -10.00 21.44
C GLN A 247 -11.20 -10.08 20.14
N ALA A 248 -11.50 -9.22 19.17
CA ALA A 248 -10.83 -9.08 17.88
C ALA A 248 -11.08 -7.66 17.33
N ASN A 249 -10.35 -7.28 16.28
CA ASN A 249 -10.37 -5.95 15.66
C ASN A 249 -10.02 -4.82 16.65
N GLY A 250 -10.07 -3.59 16.15
CA GLY A 250 -9.71 -2.36 16.85
C GLY A 250 -8.33 -1.88 16.41
N ILE A 251 -8.26 -0.59 16.08
CA ILE A 251 -7.00 0.13 15.88
C ILE A 251 -6.98 1.23 16.93
N ILE A 252 -6.07 1.14 17.89
CA ILE A 252 -6.01 2.04 19.05
C ILE A 252 -4.67 2.77 19.01
N PHE A 253 -4.72 4.09 19.04
CA PHE A 253 -3.56 4.96 19.12
C PHE A 253 -3.32 5.37 20.57
N THR A 254 -2.06 5.36 21.00
CA THR A 254 -1.67 5.80 22.34
C THR A 254 -0.26 6.35 22.29
N THR A 255 0.06 7.26 23.19
CA THR A 255 1.44 7.68 23.41
C THR A 255 2.14 6.73 24.39
N MET A 256 3.48 6.73 24.34
CA MET A 256 4.34 5.98 25.26
C MET A 256 4.04 6.32 26.72
N GLN A 257 3.85 7.60 27.03
CA GLN A 257 3.51 8.09 28.37
C GLN A 257 2.25 7.41 28.93
N LYS A 258 1.17 7.31 28.15
CA LYS A 258 -0.08 6.64 28.55
C LYS A 258 0.07 5.11 28.62
N PHE A 259 1.02 4.56 27.86
CA PHE A 259 1.28 3.12 27.77
C PHE A 259 2.14 2.59 28.93
N GLU A 260 3.02 3.41 29.52
CA GLU A 260 4.03 2.96 30.50
C GLU A 260 3.75 3.34 31.97
N GLU A 261 2.61 3.96 32.31
CA GLU A 261 2.36 4.47 33.67
C GLU A 261 2.40 3.38 34.79
N SER A 262 2.45 2.08 34.47
CA SER A 262 2.50 0.97 35.44
C SER A 262 3.06 -0.33 34.84
N ASN A 263 3.61 -1.19 35.72
CA ASN A 263 4.08 -2.54 35.41
C ASN A 263 2.95 -3.59 35.27
N GLU A 264 1.69 -3.22 35.54
CA GLU A 264 0.56 -4.12 35.33
C GLU A 264 0.30 -4.36 33.84
N ALA A 265 0.02 -5.61 33.46
CA ALA A 265 -0.39 -5.93 32.09
C ALA A 265 -1.67 -5.19 31.68
N LEU A 266 -1.66 -4.61 30.48
CA LEU A 266 -2.85 -3.98 29.88
C LEU A 266 -3.85 -5.02 29.36
N SER A 267 -3.36 -6.20 28.97
CA SER A 267 -4.16 -7.34 28.53
C SER A 267 -3.31 -8.61 28.55
N GLU A 268 -3.96 -9.75 28.79
CA GLU A 268 -3.37 -11.09 28.70
C GLU A 268 -3.59 -11.74 27.31
N ARG A 269 -4.27 -11.05 26.40
CA ARG A 269 -4.59 -11.56 25.05
C ARG A 269 -3.34 -11.61 24.18
N ARG A 270 -3.16 -12.73 23.45
CA ARG A 270 -2.06 -12.91 22.48
C ARG A 270 -2.38 -12.41 21.06
N ASN A 271 -3.60 -11.96 20.81
CA ASN A 271 -4.02 -11.42 19.50
C ASN A 271 -4.04 -9.89 19.47
N ILE A 272 -3.10 -9.26 20.19
CA ILE A 272 -2.85 -7.82 20.16
C ILE A 272 -1.49 -7.59 19.51
N ILE A 273 -1.45 -6.86 18.41
CA ILE A 273 -0.21 -6.47 17.72
C ILE A 273 0.11 -5.03 18.07
N VAL A 274 1.29 -4.82 18.64
CA VAL A 274 1.80 -3.49 18.99
C VAL A 274 2.75 -3.01 17.89
N MET A 275 2.48 -1.82 17.33
CA MET A 275 3.34 -1.16 16.36
C MET A 275 3.86 0.14 16.99
N ALA A 276 5.18 0.25 17.16
CA ALA A 276 5.79 1.46 17.70
C ALA A 276 6.42 2.30 16.57
N ASP A 277 6.07 3.58 16.50
CA ASP A 277 6.71 4.56 15.63
C ASP A 277 7.65 5.46 16.44
N GLU A 278 8.83 5.75 15.87
CA GLU A 278 9.89 6.55 16.50
C GLU A 278 10.19 6.21 17.98
N ALA A 279 10.17 4.91 18.34
CA ALA A 279 10.63 4.43 19.64
C ALA A 279 12.17 4.52 19.75
N HIS A 280 12.69 5.75 19.78
CA HIS A 280 14.08 6.00 20.13
C HIS A 280 14.28 5.70 21.61
N ARG A 281 15.42 5.08 21.95
CA ARG A 281 15.80 4.53 23.28
C ARG A 281 15.92 5.56 24.42
N GLY A 282 15.19 6.66 24.38
CA GLY A 282 15.21 7.72 25.38
C GLY A 282 13.92 7.79 26.17
N GLN A 283 13.51 6.68 26.79
CA GLN A 283 12.63 6.62 27.96
C GLN A 283 12.68 5.21 28.54
#